data_AF-A0A1H5B433-F1
#
_entry.id   AF-A0A1H5B433-F1
#
_cell.length_a   1.000
_cell.length_b   1.000
_cell.length_c   1.000
_cell.angle_alpha   90.00
_cell.angle_beta   90.00
_cell.angle_gamma   90.00
#
_symmetry.space_group_name_H-M   'P 1'
#
loop_
_entity.id
_entity.type
_entity.pdbx_description
1 polymer ?
#
loop_
_entity_poly.entity_id
_entity_poly.type
_entity_poly.pdbx_seq_one_letter_code
_entity_poly.pdbx_strand_id
1 'polypeptide(L)'
;MKFSWKSRKPAFGLAAVTAAGLAAAVALVGAGPTQAAPVSLTLNYNCPFPLIGDQVLAVKIDTNLPDNAVAGASSTPITFDVDVTVPETATEGLALVGATSLDGSAKAAAVLKYPVDKTLNLNLPLTIPSTPVPPSGAFHVKSSGKAPAVTFPSPGTASVTVGNFSTTMTPRTADGQPTDLGTFTSDCVAVPGQNQQLGTFEIKPAGGTTTPTTPTTPTTPTTEPTTPTTEPTTPTTEPTTPTTEPTTPTTEPTTPTTEPTTPTTEPTTPTTEPTTPTTPTTEPTTPTTEPTTPTTEPTTPTTEPTTPTTPTTEPTTPTTEPTTPTTEPTTPTTEPTTPTTQPTTPTTPPGGIEVKYSVQGKSVLKQLHATLPLGPGTLDAKLDAASGRFGAQLALPKSDVHFRVLGFIPASATVKLDQVGAITGTLTAGAVKANAQVDVQLTKVRVFGFPILSSKSCHTVKPADVPLVSAPGFDPLKGGRLTATYGIPQFTGCGFLTGLITGITSGPGNKLDVTLTKK
;
A
#
# COMPACT_ATOMS: atom_id res chain seq x y z
N MET A 1 15.89 26.43 51.05
CA MET A 1 15.32 27.53 51.85
C MET A 1 13.83 27.60 51.57
N LYS A 2 13.00 27.39 52.61
CA LYS A 2 11.53 27.52 52.55
C LYS A 2 11.16 28.98 52.79
N PHE A 3 10.29 29.57 51.97
CA PHE A 3 9.46 30.69 52.42
C PHE A 3 8.09 30.65 51.71
N SER A 4 7.08 30.33 52.53
CA SER A 4 5.66 30.58 52.30
C SER A 4 5.35 31.99 52.84
N TRP A 5 4.53 32.80 52.15
CA TRP A 5 3.44 33.50 52.84
C TRP A 5 2.35 34.16 51.96
N LYS A 6 1.10 33.84 52.34
CA LYS A 6 -0.10 34.68 52.52
C LYS A 6 -0.78 35.45 51.37
N SER A 7 -1.99 34.96 51.12
CA SER A 7 -3.28 35.64 50.92
C SER A 7 -3.49 37.00 51.59
N ARG A 8 -4.22 37.91 50.90
CA ARG A 8 -5.30 38.74 51.46
C ARG A 8 -6.34 39.13 50.37
N LYS A 9 -7.63 38.94 50.66
CA LYS A 9 -8.78 39.61 50.02
C LYS A 9 -9.19 40.84 50.85
N PRO A 10 -9.87 41.83 50.23
CA PRO A 10 -11.19 42.29 50.72
C PRO A 10 -12.17 42.42 49.53
N ALA A 11 -13.46 42.08 49.56
CA ALA A 11 -14.58 42.39 50.45
C ALA A 11 -15.21 43.80 50.24
N PHE A 12 -16.38 43.76 49.58
CA PHE A 12 -17.59 44.60 49.71
C PHE A 12 -17.61 46.08 49.26
N GLY A 13 -18.53 46.35 48.32
CA GLY A 13 -19.26 47.60 48.14
C GLY A 13 -20.60 47.30 47.46
N LEU A 14 -21.71 47.57 48.15
CA LEU A 14 -23.09 47.26 47.76
C LEU A 14 -23.95 48.51 48.08
N ALA A 15 -24.68 49.03 47.08
CA ALA A 15 -25.85 49.94 47.14
C ALA A 15 -25.93 50.75 45.82
N ALA A 16 -27.05 51.11 45.21
CA ALA A 16 -28.48 50.86 45.43
C ALA A 16 -29.30 51.54 44.30
N VAL A 17 -30.42 50.89 43.89
CA VAL A 17 -31.76 51.49 43.64
C VAL A 17 -32.13 52.10 42.25
N THR A 18 -32.86 51.25 41.50
CA THR A 18 -34.15 51.40 40.77
C THR A 18 -34.43 52.51 39.75
N ALA A 19 -34.86 52.09 38.56
CA ALA A 19 -36.11 52.58 37.95
C ALA A 19 -36.79 51.44 37.16
N ALA A 20 -38.09 51.27 37.41
CA ALA A 20 -38.94 50.22 36.87
C ALA A 20 -39.32 50.47 35.41
N GLY A 21 -39.25 49.42 34.59
CA GLY A 21 -39.89 49.33 33.29
C GLY A 21 -40.41 47.89 33.10
N LEU A 22 -41.72 47.70 33.21
CA LEU A 22 -42.38 46.42 33.03
C LEU A 22 -42.47 46.08 31.53
N ALA A 23 -41.97 44.89 31.20
CA ALA A 23 -42.50 43.92 30.24
C ALA A 23 -42.65 44.30 28.76
N ALA A 24 -41.65 43.87 27.98
CA ALA A 24 -41.87 42.88 26.92
C ALA A 24 -40.57 42.07 26.76
N ALA A 25 -40.34 41.12 27.67
CA ALA A 25 -39.32 40.10 27.45
C ALA A 25 -39.81 39.19 26.33
N VAL A 26 -39.51 39.57 25.08
CA VAL A 26 -39.42 38.59 24.00
C VAL A 26 -38.30 37.66 24.45
N ALA A 27 -38.66 36.47 24.92
CA ALA A 27 -37.72 35.40 25.10
C ALA A 27 -37.11 35.13 23.73
N LEU A 28 -35.97 35.76 23.45
CA LEU A 28 -35.01 35.26 22.49
C LEU A 28 -34.71 33.84 22.97
N VAL A 29 -35.38 32.86 22.35
CA VAL A 29 -34.92 31.49 22.36
C VAL A 29 -33.56 31.56 21.68
N GLY A 30 -32.53 31.84 22.49
CA GLY A 30 -31.16 31.72 22.06
C GLY A 30 -31.02 30.30 21.56
N ALA A 31 -30.58 30.15 20.32
CA ALA A 31 -30.04 28.89 19.84
C ALA A 31 -28.93 28.52 20.82
N GLY A 32 -29.25 27.65 21.79
CA GLY A 32 -28.26 27.11 22.70
C GLY A 32 -27.16 26.44 21.88
N PRO A 33 -25.93 26.37 22.40
CA PRO A 33 -24.86 25.67 21.70
C PRO A 33 -25.35 24.26 21.39
N THR A 34 -25.44 23.94 20.11
CA THR A 34 -25.69 22.58 19.62
C THR A 34 -24.64 21.69 20.26
N GLN A 35 -25.05 20.89 21.23
CA GLN A 35 -24.14 19.95 21.86
C GLN A 35 -23.76 18.90 20.82
N ALA A 36 -22.50 18.48 20.82
CA ALA A 36 -22.05 17.41 19.95
C ALA A 36 -22.24 16.09 20.71
N ALA A 37 -22.94 15.12 20.13
CA ALA A 37 -23.12 13.81 20.74
C ALA A 37 -21.87 12.94 20.51
N PRO A 38 -21.36 12.25 21.55
CA PRO A 38 -20.28 11.29 21.39
C PRO A 38 -20.78 10.08 20.61
N VAL A 39 -20.02 9.69 19.58
CA VAL A 39 -20.31 8.56 18.70
C VAL A 39 -19.07 7.68 18.62
N SER A 40 -19.29 6.37 18.66
CA SER A 40 -18.22 5.37 18.64
C SER A 40 -18.54 4.27 17.63
N LEU A 41 -17.53 3.87 16.85
CA LEU A 41 -17.65 2.76 15.89
C LEU A 41 -16.40 1.88 15.97
N THR A 42 -16.60 0.57 16.08
CA THR A 42 -15.53 -0.42 16.02
C THR A 42 -15.61 -1.22 14.74
N LEU A 43 -14.50 -1.31 14.01
CA LEU A 43 -14.37 -2.00 12.73
C LEU A 43 -13.10 -2.85 12.72
N ASN A 44 -13.19 -4.04 12.14
CA ASN A 44 -12.04 -4.89 11.88
C ASN A 44 -11.46 -4.57 10.50
N TYR A 45 -10.13 -4.50 10.41
CA TYR A 45 -9.40 -4.22 9.18
C TYR A 45 -8.34 -5.29 8.94
N ASN A 46 -8.23 -5.74 7.68
CA ASN A 46 -7.14 -6.59 7.23
C ASN A 46 -5.97 -5.71 6.78
N CYS A 47 -4.84 -5.84 7.46
CA CYS A 47 -3.67 -4.99 7.26
C CYS A 47 -2.46 -5.87 6.92
N PRO A 48 -1.79 -5.67 5.78
CA PRO A 48 -0.59 -6.43 5.43
C PRO A 48 0.61 -5.96 6.24
N PHE A 49 1.32 -6.90 6.87
CA PHE A 49 2.59 -6.68 7.56
C PHE A 49 3.73 -7.40 6.82
N PRO A 50 4.91 -6.78 6.64
CA PRO A 50 5.97 -7.33 5.77
C PRO A 50 6.47 -8.75 6.09
N LEU A 51 6.47 -9.15 7.37
CA LEU A 51 7.05 -10.43 7.82
C LEU A 51 6.03 -11.50 8.17
N ILE A 52 4.82 -11.09 8.56
CA ILE A 52 3.78 -11.97 9.11
C ILE A 52 2.52 -11.99 8.24
N GLY A 53 2.56 -11.33 7.09
CA GLY A 53 1.43 -11.25 6.16
C GLY A 53 0.26 -10.45 6.73
N ASP A 54 -0.94 -10.83 6.32
CA ASP A 54 -2.17 -10.12 6.65
C ASP A 54 -2.59 -10.34 8.11
N GLN A 55 -2.82 -9.26 8.83
CA GLN A 55 -3.25 -9.24 10.23
C GLN A 55 -4.56 -8.48 10.38
N VAL A 56 -5.45 -8.99 11.21
CA VAL A 56 -6.73 -8.34 11.50
C VAL A 56 -6.58 -7.43 12.72
N LEU A 57 -6.74 -6.13 12.51
CA LEU A 57 -6.72 -5.10 13.56
C LEU A 57 -8.15 -4.70 13.91
N ALA A 58 -8.48 -4.61 15.20
CA ALA A 58 -9.73 -4.02 15.66
C ALA A 58 -9.53 -2.52 15.90
N VAL A 59 -10.26 -1.67 15.18
CA VAL A 59 -10.11 -0.22 15.18
C VAL A 59 -11.37 0.40 15.77
N LYS A 60 -11.24 1.02 16.94
CA LYS A 60 -12.31 1.81 17.57
C LYS A 60 -12.10 3.29 17.28
N ILE A 61 -13.13 3.94 16.74
CA ILE A 61 -13.13 5.35 16.36
C ILE A 61 -14.12 6.06 17.27
N ASP A 62 -13.62 7.04 18.02
CA ASP A 62 -14.42 7.88 18.91
C ASP A 62 -14.41 9.32 18.40
N THR A 63 -15.57 9.94 18.24
CA THR A 63 -15.68 11.35 17.83
C THR A 63 -16.96 11.99 18.34
N ASN A 64 -16.99 13.32 18.36
CA ASN A 64 -18.19 14.08 18.69
C ASN A 64 -18.79 14.61 17.38
N LEU A 65 -19.83 13.94 16.88
CA LEU A 65 -20.58 14.42 15.72
C LEU A 65 -21.54 15.54 16.14
N PRO A 66 -21.69 16.61 15.34
CA PRO A 66 -22.66 17.66 15.64
C PRO A 66 -24.08 17.10 15.53
N ASP A 67 -24.97 17.44 16.47
CA ASP A 67 -26.38 17.08 16.37
C ASP A 67 -27.02 17.68 15.10
N ASN A 68 -26.61 18.89 14.75
CA ASN A 68 -27.11 19.60 13.58
C ASN A 68 -26.03 20.49 12.96
N ALA A 69 -26.09 20.69 11.65
CA ALA A 69 -25.36 21.72 10.91
C ALA A 69 -26.35 22.76 10.35
N VAL A 70 -25.86 23.92 9.90
CA VAL A 70 -26.69 24.95 9.24
C VAL A 70 -26.22 25.11 7.81
N ALA A 71 -27.14 25.04 6.84
CA ALA A 71 -26.82 25.26 5.44
C ALA A 71 -26.19 26.66 5.23
N GLY A 72 -25.18 26.75 4.38
CA GLY A 72 -24.42 27.98 4.11
C GLY A 72 -23.39 28.35 5.19
N ALA A 73 -23.45 27.78 6.40
CA ALA A 73 -22.45 27.97 7.44
C ALA A 73 -21.33 26.92 7.33
N SER A 74 -20.09 27.35 7.61
CA SER A 74 -18.96 26.43 7.75
C SER A 74 -19.11 25.66 9.07
N SER A 75 -18.97 24.33 9.02
CA SER A 75 -18.87 23.52 10.24
C SER A 75 -17.59 23.86 11.01
N THR A 76 -17.57 23.53 12.30
CA THR A 76 -16.32 23.50 13.06
C THR A 76 -15.50 22.28 12.65
N PRO A 77 -14.15 22.36 12.68
CA PRO A 77 -13.31 21.16 12.57
C PRO A 77 -13.68 20.14 13.65
N ILE A 78 -13.73 18.86 13.27
CA ILE A 78 -14.08 17.77 14.19
C ILE A 78 -12.80 17.04 14.58
N THR A 79 -12.57 16.84 15.87
CA THR A 79 -11.52 15.96 16.37
C THR A 79 -12.07 14.55 16.51
N PHE A 80 -11.24 13.57 16.21
CA PHE A 80 -11.56 12.16 16.42
C PHE A 80 -10.34 11.44 16.97
N ASP A 81 -10.61 10.51 17.88
CA ASP A 81 -9.63 9.62 18.50
C ASP A 81 -9.82 8.22 17.93
N VAL A 82 -8.72 7.50 17.78
CA VAL A 82 -8.70 6.14 17.28
C VAL A 82 -7.86 5.29 18.21
N ASP A 83 -8.45 4.19 18.66
CA ASP A 83 -7.80 3.16 19.46
C ASP A 83 -7.74 1.87 18.63
N VAL A 84 -6.52 1.47 18.26
CA VAL A 84 -6.27 0.28 17.45
C VAL A 84 -5.76 -0.84 18.34
N THR A 85 -6.46 -1.96 18.36
CA THR A 85 -5.99 -3.19 19.01
C THR A 85 -5.13 -3.97 18.01
N VAL A 86 -3.84 -4.09 18.33
CA VAL A 86 -2.85 -4.85 17.59
C VAL A 86 -2.80 -6.28 18.15
N PRO A 87 -3.00 -7.32 17.33
CA PRO A 87 -3.02 -8.71 17.80
C PRO A 87 -1.63 -9.18 18.22
N GLU A 88 -1.59 -10.23 19.05
CA GLU A 88 -0.35 -10.81 19.56
C GLU A 88 0.62 -11.25 18.46
N THR A 89 0.13 -11.80 17.36
CA THR A 89 0.94 -12.16 16.17
C THR A 89 1.69 -10.98 15.57
N ALA A 90 1.10 -9.77 15.60
CA ALA A 90 1.77 -8.55 15.18
C ALA A 90 2.79 -8.04 16.21
N THR A 91 2.50 -8.21 17.50
CA THR A 91 3.47 -7.97 18.59
C THR A 91 4.70 -8.86 18.44
N GLU A 92 4.51 -10.15 18.19
CA GLU A 92 5.60 -11.11 17.95
C GLU A 92 6.43 -10.72 16.73
N GLY A 93 5.78 -10.34 15.62
CA GLY A 93 6.48 -9.86 14.43
C GLY A 93 7.33 -8.60 14.69
N LEU A 94 6.86 -7.70 15.54
CA LEU A 94 7.62 -6.52 15.98
C LEU A 94 8.78 -6.90 16.91
N ALA A 95 8.57 -7.85 17.81
CA ALA A 95 9.62 -8.36 18.69
C ALA A 95 10.75 -9.07 17.92
N LEU A 96 10.44 -9.78 16.83
CA LEU A 96 11.44 -10.44 15.96
C LEU A 96 12.43 -9.45 15.33
N VAL A 97 12.03 -8.20 15.12
CA VAL A 97 12.90 -7.15 14.58
C VAL A 97 13.50 -6.26 15.68
N GLY A 98 13.34 -6.65 16.95
CA GLY A 98 13.86 -5.92 18.10
C GLY A 98 13.13 -4.61 18.41
N ALA A 99 11.88 -4.46 17.96
CA ALA A 99 11.11 -3.25 18.21
C ALA A 99 10.60 -3.21 19.66
N THR A 100 10.89 -2.11 20.36
CA THR A 100 10.34 -1.80 21.70
C THR A 100 9.32 -0.66 21.65
N SER A 101 9.25 0.06 20.54
CA SER A 101 8.23 1.07 20.29
C SER A 101 7.88 1.18 18.81
N LEU A 102 6.72 1.77 18.54
CA LEU A 102 6.19 2.01 17.20
C LEU A 102 5.65 3.44 17.12
N ASP A 103 6.12 4.22 16.15
CA ASP A 103 5.59 5.56 15.82
C ASP A 103 5.32 5.67 14.32
N GLY A 104 4.57 6.68 13.93
CA GLY A 104 4.31 6.91 12.51
C GLY A 104 3.18 7.89 12.23
N SER A 105 2.55 7.69 11.08
CA SER A 105 1.39 8.46 10.64
C SER A 105 0.39 7.57 9.93
N ALA A 106 -0.84 8.00 9.84
CA ALA A 106 -1.87 7.33 9.06
C ALA A 106 -2.69 8.32 8.24
N LYS A 107 -3.35 7.79 7.21
CA LYS A 107 -4.29 8.51 6.36
C LYS A 107 -5.57 7.71 6.28
N ALA A 108 -6.63 8.22 6.89
CA ALA A 108 -7.94 7.58 6.90
C ALA A 108 -8.83 8.16 5.80
N ALA A 109 -9.46 7.30 5.00
CA ALA A 109 -10.51 7.71 4.10
C ALA A 109 -11.84 7.81 4.88
N ALA A 110 -12.61 8.86 4.62
CA ALA A 110 -13.99 8.97 5.07
C ALA A 110 -14.85 9.53 3.94
N VAL A 111 -16.10 9.10 3.88
CA VAL A 111 -17.08 9.55 2.89
C VAL A 111 -18.19 10.28 3.62
N LEU A 112 -18.31 11.58 3.34
CA LEU A 112 -19.41 12.40 3.82
C LEU A 112 -20.44 12.54 2.69
N LYS A 113 -21.57 11.85 2.84
CA LYS A 113 -22.73 12.05 1.96
C LYS A 113 -23.65 13.09 2.59
N TYR A 114 -24.15 14.00 1.78
CA TYR A 114 -25.13 15.01 2.19
C TYR A 114 -26.12 15.25 1.03
N PRO A 115 -27.23 15.95 1.26
CA PRO A 115 -28.37 15.98 0.35
C PRO A 115 -28.00 16.30 -1.10
N VAL A 116 -28.82 15.76 -2.01
CA VAL A 116 -28.71 15.92 -3.48
C VAL A 116 -27.51 15.17 -4.07
N ASP A 117 -27.33 13.89 -3.69
CA ASP A 117 -26.28 12.96 -4.18
C ASP A 117 -24.84 13.48 -4.07
N LYS A 118 -24.62 14.49 -3.22
CA LYS A 118 -23.30 15.07 -3.04
C LYS A 118 -22.50 14.21 -2.08
N THR A 119 -21.36 13.77 -2.60
CA THR A 119 -20.40 12.96 -1.86
C THR A 119 -19.09 13.73 -1.77
N LEU A 120 -18.61 13.93 -0.54
CA LEU A 120 -17.30 14.50 -0.26
C LEU A 120 -16.39 13.39 0.28
N ASN A 121 -15.33 13.09 -0.46
CA ASN A 121 -14.31 12.15 -0.04
C ASN A 121 -13.25 12.91 0.75
N LEU A 122 -13.07 12.52 2.00
CA LEU A 122 -12.11 13.09 2.92
C LEU A 122 -10.90 12.16 3.05
N ASN A 123 -9.71 12.75 3.06
CA ASN A 123 -8.48 12.05 3.40
C ASN A 123 -7.89 12.72 4.64
N LEU A 124 -8.05 12.05 5.78
CA LEU A 124 -7.78 12.61 7.09
C LEU A 124 -6.41 12.15 7.58
N PRO A 125 -5.45 13.05 7.80
CA PRO A 125 -4.18 12.68 8.39
C PRO A 125 -4.33 12.43 9.90
N LEU A 126 -3.70 11.36 10.38
CA LEU A 126 -3.56 11.04 11.80
C LEU A 126 -2.09 10.90 12.13
N THR A 127 -1.72 11.28 13.35
CA THR A 127 -0.39 11.04 13.89
C THR A 127 -0.44 9.86 14.83
N ILE A 128 0.49 8.92 14.66
CA ILE A 128 0.69 7.79 15.58
C ILE A 128 1.87 8.18 16.50
N PRO A 129 1.61 8.58 17.76
CA PRO A 129 2.67 8.85 18.71
C PRO A 129 3.47 7.58 19.01
N SER A 130 4.71 7.75 19.50
CA SER A 130 5.53 6.63 19.94
C SER A 130 4.80 5.82 21.01
N THR A 131 4.45 4.59 20.63
CA THR A 131 3.66 3.65 21.43
C THR A 131 4.58 2.51 21.85
N PRO A 132 4.71 2.22 23.16
CA PRO A 132 5.49 1.06 23.63
C PRO A 132 4.90 -0.25 23.09
N VAL A 133 5.78 -1.12 22.59
CA VAL A 133 5.43 -2.49 22.19
C VAL A 133 5.73 -3.42 23.36
N PRO A 134 4.74 -4.17 23.90
CA PRO A 134 5.00 -5.10 24.98
C PRO A 134 5.79 -6.33 24.48
N PRO A 135 6.42 -7.10 25.38
CA PRO A 135 7.16 -8.30 25.00
C PRO A 135 6.27 -9.43 24.44
N SER A 136 4.98 -9.45 24.77
CA SER A 136 3.99 -10.41 24.26
C SER A 136 2.56 -9.88 24.41
N GLY A 137 1.59 -10.58 23.82
CA GLY A 137 0.17 -10.25 23.90
C GLY A 137 -0.27 -9.11 22.97
N ALA A 138 -1.57 -8.86 22.96
CA ALA A 138 -2.17 -7.74 22.21
C ALA A 138 -1.88 -6.39 22.91
N PHE A 139 -1.82 -5.31 22.13
CA PHE A 139 -1.64 -3.96 22.66
C PHE A 139 -2.42 -2.89 21.89
N HIS A 140 -2.52 -1.71 22.49
CA HIS A 140 -3.32 -0.60 21.96
C HIS A 140 -2.43 0.51 21.41
N VAL A 141 -2.70 0.91 20.16
CA VAL A 141 -2.10 2.07 19.52
C VAL A 141 -3.15 3.17 19.45
N LYS A 142 -2.92 4.25 20.20
CA LYS A 142 -3.81 5.41 20.23
C LYS A 142 -3.32 6.47 19.26
N SER A 143 -4.22 6.98 18.42
CA SER A 143 -3.95 8.08 17.50
C SER A 143 -5.10 9.08 17.51
N SER A 144 -4.85 10.30 17.05
CA SER A 144 -5.88 11.32 16.92
C SER A 144 -5.72 12.09 15.61
N GLY A 145 -6.83 12.63 15.13
CA GLY A 145 -6.89 13.38 13.88
C GLY A 145 -7.90 14.51 13.92
N LYS A 146 -7.86 15.35 12.87
CA LYS A 146 -8.80 16.46 12.66
C LYS A 146 -9.43 16.35 11.29
N ALA A 147 -10.76 16.33 11.25
CA ALA A 147 -11.52 16.54 10.03
C ALA A 147 -11.65 18.05 9.76
N PRO A 148 -11.47 18.49 8.50
CA PRO A 148 -11.57 19.90 8.16
C PRO A 148 -13.00 20.41 8.32
N ALA A 149 -13.13 21.73 8.45
CA ALA A 149 -14.42 22.40 8.36
C ALA A 149 -15.04 22.19 6.96
N VAL A 150 -16.35 21.90 6.92
CA VAL A 150 -17.12 21.68 5.69
C VAL A 150 -18.32 22.62 5.66
N THR A 151 -18.58 23.24 4.52
CA THR A 151 -19.78 24.07 4.30
C THR A 151 -20.83 23.27 3.55
N PHE A 152 -22.04 23.20 4.09
CA PHE A 152 -23.14 22.47 3.49
C PHE A 152 -24.01 23.41 2.64
N PRO A 153 -24.17 23.19 1.33
CA PRO A 153 -24.89 24.14 0.48
C PRO A 153 -26.42 24.06 0.62
N SER A 154 -26.96 22.98 1.18
CA SER A 154 -28.40 22.71 1.19
C SER A 154 -28.80 21.92 2.44
N PRO A 155 -30.03 22.13 2.96
CA PRO A 155 -30.55 21.38 4.09
C PRO A 155 -30.86 19.92 3.74
N GLY A 156 -30.92 19.07 4.78
CA GLY A 156 -31.26 17.64 4.74
C GLY A 156 -30.26 16.77 5.52
N THR A 157 -30.27 15.46 5.32
CA THR A 157 -29.49 14.52 6.13
C THR A 157 -28.07 14.31 5.60
N ALA A 158 -27.08 14.42 6.48
CA ALA A 158 -25.71 14.01 6.22
C ALA A 158 -25.39 12.67 6.89
N SER A 159 -24.57 11.84 6.23
CA SER A 159 -24.05 10.58 6.77
C SER A 159 -22.55 10.49 6.60
N VAL A 160 -21.86 10.05 7.64
CA VAL A 160 -20.41 9.81 7.64
C VAL A 160 -20.17 8.31 7.57
N THR A 161 -19.43 7.87 6.56
CA THR A 161 -18.98 6.47 6.41
C THR A 161 -17.46 6.44 6.49
N VAL A 162 -16.92 5.56 7.32
CA VAL A 162 -15.48 5.32 7.43
C VAL A 162 -15.04 4.42 6.27
N GLY A 163 -13.89 4.70 5.68
CA GLY A 163 -13.30 3.89 4.61
C GLY A 163 -12.05 3.15 5.05
N ASN A 164 -11.26 2.74 4.07
CA ASN A 164 -9.94 2.16 4.26
C ASN A 164 -8.95 3.20 4.79
N PHE A 165 -7.85 2.75 5.38
CA PHE A 165 -6.78 3.63 5.81
C PHE A 165 -5.41 3.07 5.45
N SER A 166 -4.42 3.94 5.37
CA SER A 166 -3.03 3.58 5.12
C SER A 166 -2.19 4.10 6.27
N THR A 167 -1.35 3.26 6.87
CA THR A 167 -0.41 3.64 7.92
C THR A 167 1.00 3.61 7.37
N THR A 168 1.84 4.55 7.81
CA THR A 168 3.29 4.54 7.61
C THR A 168 3.91 4.50 9.00
N MET A 169 4.54 3.39 9.35
CA MET A 169 5.00 3.10 10.70
C MET A 169 6.49 2.76 10.69
N THR A 170 7.17 3.14 11.77
CA THR A 170 8.58 2.88 12.00
C THR A 170 8.71 2.14 13.34
N PRO A 171 9.04 0.84 13.33
CA PRO A 171 9.42 0.15 14.55
C PRO A 171 10.79 0.64 15.00
N ARG A 172 10.94 0.91 16.30
CA ARG A 172 12.18 1.40 16.91
C ARG A 172 12.67 0.50 18.01
N THR A 173 14.00 0.38 18.13
CA THR A 173 14.70 -0.31 19.21
C THR A 173 14.65 0.51 20.51
N ALA A 174 15.17 -0.07 21.60
CA ALA A 174 15.23 0.58 22.92
C ALA A 174 15.98 1.93 22.89
N ASP A 175 16.97 2.08 22.00
CA ASP A 175 17.75 3.30 21.82
C ASP A 175 17.05 4.36 20.94
N GLY A 176 15.81 4.08 20.49
CA GLY A 176 15.02 4.98 19.65
C GLY A 176 15.43 5.01 18.17
N GLN A 177 16.36 4.15 17.75
CA GLN A 177 16.72 4.01 16.34
C GLN A 177 15.70 3.13 15.59
N PRO A 178 15.46 3.36 14.29
CA PRO A 178 14.69 2.43 13.47
C PRO A 178 15.31 1.03 13.52
N THR A 179 14.46 0.01 13.59
CA THR A 179 14.87 -1.39 13.41
C THR A 179 15.33 -1.65 11.97
N ASP A 180 15.96 -2.80 11.71
CA ASP A 180 16.40 -3.21 10.36
C ASP A 180 15.24 -3.38 9.37
N LEU A 181 13.99 -3.52 9.85
CA LEU A 181 12.80 -3.49 9.02
C LEU A 181 12.57 -2.11 8.39
N GLY A 182 13.07 -1.05 9.02
CA GLY A 182 12.88 0.32 8.60
C GLY A 182 11.42 0.78 8.66
N THR A 183 11.14 1.90 7.98
CA THR A 183 9.78 2.42 7.86
C THR A 183 9.02 1.65 6.80
N PHE A 184 7.83 1.15 7.15
CA PHE A 184 6.96 0.44 6.23
C PHE A 184 5.57 1.07 6.18
N THR A 185 4.84 0.75 5.11
CA THR A 185 3.45 1.18 4.93
C THR A 185 2.55 -0.04 4.97
N SER A 186 1.42 0.07 5.68
CA SER A 186 0.37 -0.94 5.71
C SER A 186 -0.95 -0.34 5.23
N ASP A 187 -1.46 -0.86 4.11
CA ASP A 187 -2.75 -0.44 3.55
C ASP A 187 -3.86 -1.35 4.08
N CYS A 188 -4.59 -0.84 5.07
CA CYS A 188 -5.62 -1.56 5.80
C CYS A 188 -6.97 -1.45 5.11
N VAL A 189 -7.57 -2.62 4.81
CA VAL A 189 -8.88 -2.72 4.15
C VAL A 189 -9.93 -3.22 5.15
N ALA A 190 -11.09 -2.56 5.20
CA ALA A 190 -12.17 -2.99 6.09
C ALA A 190 -12.60 -4.42 5.76
N VAL A 191 -12.74 -5.26 6.78
CA VAL A 191 -13.25 -6.63 6.59
C VAL A 191 -14.69 -6.54 6.06
N PRO A 192 -15.03 -7.24 4.96
CA PRO A 192 -16.37 -7.17 4.35
C PRO A 192 -17.50 -7.55 5.32
N GLY A 193 -18.68 -6.96 5.11
CA GLY A 193 -19.89 -7.29 5.88
C GLY A 193 -20.12 -6.47 7.16
N GLN A 194 -19.21 -5.54 7.50
CA GLN A 194 -19.37 -4.65 8.66
C GLN A 194 -20.08 -3.34 8.29
N ASN A 195 -20.85 -2.78 9.24
CA ASN A 195 -21.44 -1.45 9.08
C ASN A 195 -20.37 -0.38 9.30
N GLN A 196 -19.97 0.30 8.21
CA GLN A 196 -18.96 1.36 8.24
C GLN A 196 -19.53 2.76 8.49
N GLN A 197 -20.84 2.88 8.72
CA GLN A 197 -21.47 4.16 8.98
C GLN A 197 -21.17 4.62 10.42
N LEU A 198 -20.37 5.67 10.55
CA LEU A 198 -20.03 6.27 11.84
C LEU A 198 -21.25 6.95 12.46
N GLY A 199 -22.02 7.68 11.66
CA GLY A 199 -23.23 8.34 12.14
C GLY A 199 -23.91 9.23 11.11
N THR A 200 -25.00 9.84 11.52
CA THR A 200 -25.79 10.79 10.73
C THR A 200 -26.13 12.02 11.54
N PHE A 201 -26.26 13.16 10.87
CA PHE A 201 -26.74 14.40 11.49
C PHE A 201 -27.57 15.21 10.51
N GLU A 202 -28.41 16.11 11.04
CA GLU A 202 -29.31 16.94 10.25
C GLU A 202 -28.66 18.27 9.86
N ILE A 203 -28.76 18.65 8.58
CA ILE A 203 -28.41 20.00 8.11
C ILE A 203 -29.70 20.82 8.06
N LYS A 204 -29.85 21.77 8.97
CA LYS A 204 -30.98 22.70 9.03
C LYS A 204 -30.85 23.80 7.97
N PRO A 205 -31.97 24.34 7.47
CA PRO A 205 -31.94 25.50 6.58
C PRO A 205 -31.22 26.69 7.22
N ALA A 206 -30.53 27.50 6.43
CA ALA A 206 -30.07 28.81 6.87
C ALA A 206 -31.32 29.61 7.28
N GLY A 207 -31.43 29.99 8.56
CA GLY A 207 -32.59 30.74 9.05
C GLY A 207 -32.79 32.01 8.22
N GLY A 208 -33.94 32.12 7.55
CA GLY A 208 -34.41 33.37 6.98
C GLY A 208 -34.95 34.27 8.10
N THR A 209 -34.20 35.32 8.41
CA THR A 209 -34.82 36.60 8.81
C THR A 209 -34.96 37.36 7.48
N THR A 210 -36.10 37.30 6.80
CA THR A 210 -37.18 38.26 6.96
C THR A 210 -38.40 37.77 6.17
N THR A 211 -39.49 37.45 6.86
CA THR A 211 -40.81 37.69 6.26
C THR A 211 -41.07 39.19 6.43
N PRO A 212 -41.28 40.00 5.38
CA PRO A 212 -41.75 41.36 5.56
C PRO A 212 -43.13 41.30 6.22
N THR A 213 -43.21 41.87 7.42
CA THR A 213 -44.44 42.11 8.16
C THR A 213 -45.41 42.86 7.25
N THR A 214 -46.47 42.20 6.81
CA THR A 214 -47.62 42.91 6.24
C THR A 214 -48.27 43.68 7.39
N PRO A 215 -48.45 45.01 7.29
CA PRO A 215 -48.98 45.81 8.38
C PRO A 215 -50.44 45.43 8.66
N THR A 216 -50.72 45.19 9.93
CA THR A 216 -52.04 45.03 10.54
C THR A 216 -52.94 46.21 10.22
N THR A 217 -54.12 45.93 9.65
CA THR A 217 -55.27 46.85 9.68
C THR A 217 -56.16 46.42 10.86
N PRO A 218 -56.53 47.32 11.78
CA PRO A 218 -57.30 46.97 12.96
C PRO A 218 -58.78 46.82 12.58
N THR A 219 -59.39 45.68 12.87
CA THR A 219 -60.85 45.54 12.87
C THR A 219 -61.33 44.87 14.16
N THR A 220 -62.37 45.49 14.68
CA THR A 220 -63.12 45.35 15.93
C THR A 220 -63.53 43.92 16.32
N PRO A 221 -63.70 43.63 17.62
CA PRO A 221 -64.22 42.34 18.07
C PRO A 221 -65.73 42.28 17.83
N THR A 222 -66.18 41.26 17.12
CA THR A 222 -67.61 40.88 17.11
C THR A 222 -67.70 39.45 17.57
N THR A 223 -68.17 39.28 18.81
CA THR A 223 -68.73 38.04 19.36
C THR A 223 -69.95 37.63 18.55
N GLU A 224 -70.05 36.34 18.16
CA GLU A 224 -71.30 35.58 18.05
C GLU A 224 -71.00 34.06 17.85
N PRO A 225 -71.95 33.14 18.08
CA PRO A 225 -71.72 31.96 18.92
C PRO A 225 -71.62 30.62 18.17
N THR A 226 -71.23 29.61 18.95
CA THR A 226 -71.19 28.16 18.73
C THR A 226 -72.21 27.54 17.77
N THR A 227 -71.75 26.63 16.90
CA THR A 227 -72.45 25.38 16.54
C THR A 227 -71.40 24.26 16.36
N PRO A 228 -71.64 23.03 16.88
CA PRO A 228 -70.77 21.89 16.62
C PRO A 228 -71.30 21.13 15.40
N THR A 229 -70.47 21.02 14.35
CA THR A 229 -70.77 20.15 13.21
C THR A 229 -69.81 18.97 13.24
N THR A 230 -70.32 17.84 13.74
CA THR A 230 -69.76 16.51 13.54
C THR A 230 -70.12 16.06 12.12
N GLU A 231 -69.11 15.75 11.30
CA GLU A 231 -69.30 14.95 10.08
C GLU A 231 -68.22 13.87 9.95
N PRO A 232 -68.55 12.74 9.29
CA PRO A 232 -68.14 11.42 9.72
C PRO A 232 -66.85 10.91 9.06
N THR A 233 -66.16 10.06 9.82
CA THR A 233 -65.09 9.18 9.35
C THR A 233 -65.60 8.22 8.27
N THR A 234 -64.98 8.24 7.09
CA THR A 234 -65.09 7.18 6.08
C THR A 234 -63.79 6.37 6.08
N PRO A 235 -63.84 5.03 6.26
CA PRO A 235 -62.66 4.19 6.16
C PRO A 235 -62.45 3.78 4.70
N THR A 236 -61.42 4.32 4.05
CA THR A 236 -60.99 3.82 2.73
C THR A 236 -60.13 2.57 2.97
N THR A 237 -60.73 1.41 2.76
CA THR A 237 -60.04 0.12 2.64
C THR A 237 -59.55 0.01 1.19
N GLU A 238 -58.24 0.02 0.97
CA GLU A 238 -57.68 -0.33 -0.34
C GLU A 238 -57.68 -1.86 -0.52
N PRO A 239 -58.09 -2.37 -1.69
CA PRO A 239 -58.15 -3.80 -1.95
C PRO A 239 -56.77 -4.38 -2.24
N THR A 240 -56.40 -5.42 -1.51
CA THR A 240 -55.26 -6.30 -1.81
C THR A 240 -55.57 -7.16 -3.04
N THR A 241 -54.86 -6.92 -4.14
CA THR A 241 -54.83 -7.81 -5.30
C THR A 241 -53.83 -8.94 -5.08
N PRO A 242 -54.22 -10.23 -5.20
CA PRO A 242 -53.28 -11.34 -5.14
C PRO A 242 -52.64 -11.55 -6.51
N THR A 243 -51.39 -11.15 -6.68
CA THR A 243 -50.60 -11.53 -7.85
C THR A 243 -49.97 -12.89 -7.59
N THR A 244 -50.62 -13.94 -8.10
CA THR A 244 -50.01 -15.26 -8.31
C THR A 244 -49.38 -15.24 -9.69
N GLU A 245 -48.05 -15.32 -9.75
CA GLU A 245 -47.34 -15.62 -11.01
C GLU A 245 -46.86 -17.08 -11.03
N PRO A 246 -46.89 -17.72 -12.21
CA PRO A 246 -46.85 -19.16 -12.37
C PRO A 246 -45.45 -19.75 -12.22
N THR A 247 -45.38 -20.89 -11.52
CA THR A 247 -44.25 -21.82 -11.54
C THR A 247 -44.06 -22.41 -12.94
N THR A 248 -42.94 -22.10 -13.58
CA THR A 248 -42.41 -22.87 -14.71
C THR A 248 -41.61 -24.06 -14.18
N PRO A 249 -41.85 -25.30 -14.66
CA PRO A 249 -41.01 -26.44 -14.33
C PRO A 249 -39.82 -26.46 -15.28
N THR A 250 -38.64 -26.05 -14.81
CA THR A 250 -37.39 -26.31 -15.52
C THR A 250 -36.76 -27.56 -14.95
N THR A 251 -37.02 -28.69 -15.60
CA THR A 251 -36.19 -29.89 -15.53
C THR A 251 -34.85 -29.60 -16.20
N GLU A 252 -33.75 -29.64 -15.44
CA GLU A 252 -32.39 -29.78 -15.97
C GLU A 252 -31.70 -31.02 -15.36
N PRO A 253 -30.81 -31.66 -16.13
CA PRO A 253 -30.51 -33.09 -16.03
C PRO A 253 -29.54 -33.45 -14.90
N THR A 254 -29.78 -34.61 -14.29
CA THR A 254 -28.83 -35.34 -13.45
C THR A 254 -27.60 -35.73 -14.27
N THR A 255 -26.46 -35.11 -14.00
CA THR A 255 -25.14 -35.64 -14.36
C THR A 255 -24.70 -36.62 -13.27
N PRO A 256 -24.22 -37.83 -13.61
CA PRO A 256 -23.68 -38.76 -12.62
C PRO A 256 -22.28 -38.30 -12.22
N THR A 257 -22.13 -37.81 -10.99
CA THR A 257 -20.82 -37.60 -10.39
C THR A 257 -20.33 -38.94 -9.84
N THR A 258 -19.47 -39.62 -10.59
CA THR A 258 -18.62 -40.68 -10.05
C THR A 258 -17.65 -40.07 -9.06
N GLU A 259 -17.79 -40.41 -7.79
CA GLU A 259 -16.79 -40.16 -6.75
C GLU A 259 -15.48 -40.91 -7.07
N PRO A 260 -14.32 -40.24 -7.12
CA PRO A 260 -13.05 -40.94 -6.99
C PRO A 260 -12.83 -41.28 -5.51
N THR A 261 -12.98 -42.55 -5.17
CA THR A 261 -12.48 -43.13 -3.91
C THR A 261 -10.96 -42.94 -3.84
N THR A 262 -10.51 -42.05 -2.96
CA THR A 262 -9.10 -41.99 -2.54
C THR A 262 -8.88 -43.00 -1.40
N PRO A 263 -7.86 -43.87 -1.47
CA PRO A 263 -7.56 -44.81 -0.39
C PRO A 263 -6.99 -44.07 0.82
N THR A 264 -7.66 -44.20 1.96
CA THR A 264 -7.15 -43.78 3.27
C THR A 264 -6.10 -44.79 3.72
N THR A 265 -4.82 -44.43 3.66
CA THR A 265 -3.78 -45.11 4.45
C THR A 265 -3.61 -44.34 5.77
N GLU A 266 -4.10 -44.94 6.84
CA GLU A 266 -3.85 -44.51 8.22
C GLU A 266 -2.36 -44.58 8.54
N PRO A 267 -1.72 -43.53 9.09
CA PRO A 267 -0.42 -43.66 9.72
C PRO A 267 -0.60 -44.23 11.14
N THR A 268 -0.13 -45.47 11.31
CA THR A 268 0.07 -46.10 12.63
C THR A 268 1.04 -45.29 13.48
N THR A 269 0.58 -44.87 14.65
CA THR A 269 1.39 -44.27 15.73
C THR A 269 2.27 -45.33 16.39
N PRO A 270 3.61 -45.20 16.44
CA PRO A 270 4.41 -45.98 17.39
C PRO A 270 4.29 -45.34 18.78
N THR A 271 3.61 -46.05 19.67
CA THR A 271 3.62 -45.82 21.12
C THR A 271 4.96 -46.30 21.67
N THR A 272 5.76 -45.40 22.24
CA THR A 272 6.88 -45.77 23.12
C THR A 272 6.65 -45.14 24.49
N GLU A 273 6.47 -46.02 25.48
CA GLU A 273 6.26 -45.72 26.88
C GLU A 273 7.47 -44.96 27.50
N PRO A 274 7.24 -43.95 28.36
CA PRO A 274 8.33 -43.37 29.14
C PRO A 274 8.58 -44.22 30.40
N THR A 275 9.71 -44.92 30.43
CA THR A 275 10.29 -45.44 31.68
C THR A 275 10.97 -44.31 32.45
N THR A 276 10.46 -44.02 33.64
CA THR A 276 11.13 -43.26 34.71
C THR A 276 12.50 -43.83 35.07
N PRO A 277 13.49 -42.97 35.37
CA PRO A 277 14.31 -43.22 36.55
C PRO A 277 14.52 -41.97 37.41
N THR A 278 14.05 -42.10 38.65
CA THR A 278 14.72 -41.77 39.93
C THR A 278 15.73 -40.62 39.99
N THR A 279 15.35 -39.64 40.81
CA THR A 279 16.18 -38.66 41.52
C THR A 279 17.44 -39.24 42.17
N PRO A 280 18.53 -38.45 42.21
CA PRO A 280 19.28 -38.31 43.45
C PRO A 280 19.38 -36.85 43.91
N THR A 281 19.06 -36.68 45.19
CA THR A 281 19.26 -35.50 46.02
C THR A 281 20.76 -35.28 46.25
N THR A 282 21.27 -34.08 45.96
CA THR A 282 22.48 -33.54 46.61
C THR A 282 22.36 -32.01 46.73
N GLU A 283 22.68 -31.52 47.92
CA GLU A 283 22.59 -30.16 48.45
C GLU A 283 23.47 -29.13 47.72
N PRO A 284 23.22 -27.81 47.92
CA PRO A 284 23.82 -26.75 47.12
C PRO A 284 25.20 -26.33 47.65
N THR A 285 26.20 -26.33 46.77
CA THR A 285 27.44 -25.58 47.00
C THR A 285 27.60 -24.53 45.90
N THR A 286 27.60 -23.26 46.30
CA THR A 286 27.94 -22.11 45.47
C THR A 286 29.42 -22.12 45.11
N PRO A 287 29.76 -21.93 43.83
CA PRO A 287 30.95 -21.14 43.49
C PRO A 287 30.59 -19.95 42.61
N THR A 288 30.96 -18.77 43.09
CA THR A 288 31.05 -17.54 42.32
C THR A 288 32.17 -17.69 41.29
N THR A 289 31.85 -17.66 40.00
CA THR A 289 32.82 -17.43 38.93
C THR A 289 32.15 -16.71 37.76
N GLU A 290 32.77 -15.62 37.36
CA GLU A 290 32.41 -14.71 36.27
C GLU A 290 32.31 -15.46 34.92
N PRO A 291 31.31 -15.17 34.08
CA PRO A 291 31.26 -15.72 32.72
C PRO A 291 32.14 -14.89 31.78
N THR A 292 33.30 -15.44 31.41
CA THR A 292 33.97 -15.11 30.16
C THR A 292 33.30 -15.86 29.01
N THR A 293 33.10 -15.15 27.90
CA THR A 293 32.43 -15.56 26.67
C THR A 293 33.23 -16.62 25.89
N PRO A 294 32.64 -17.78 25.53
CA PRO A 294 33.15 -18.60 24.44
C PRO A 294 32.42 -18.28 23.13
N THR A 295 33.16 -17.78 22.15
CA THR A 295 32.72 -17.63 20.76
C THR A 295 32.88 -18.99 20.06
N THR A 296 31.77 -19.64 19.70
CA THR A 296 31.75 -20.80 18.79
C THR A 296 31.09 -20.40 17.48
N GLU A 297 31.88 -20.38 16.41
CA GLU A 297 31.44 -20.24 15.02
C GLU A 297 30.70 -21.51 14.55
N PRO A 298 29.54 -21.42 13.89
CA PRO A 298 28.90 -22.55 13.24
C PRO A 298 29.49 -22.79 11.83
N THR A 299 30.08 -23.96 11.63
CA THR A 299 30.45 -24.49 10.32
C THR A 299 29.23 -25.04 9.58
N THR A 300 29.07 -24.66 8.31
CA THR A 300 28.04 -25.17 7.40
C THR A 300 28.52 -26.45 6.69
N PRO A 301 27.65 -27.46 6.49
CA PRO A 301 27.99 -28.64 5.70
C PRO A 301 27.74 -28.39 4.20
N THR A 302 28.81 -28.46 3.40
CA THR A 302 28.72 -28.46 1.93
C THR A 302 28.85 -29.90 1.42
N THR A 303 27.77 -30.43 0.85
CA THR A 303 27.78 -31.65 0.02
C THR A 303 28.30 -31.30 -1.38
N GLU A 304 29.48 -31.83 -1.74
CA GLU A 304 29.99 -31.82 -3.11
C GLU A 304 29.52 -33.07 -3.90
N PRO A 305 29.22 -32.93 -5.21
CA PRO A 305 28.92 -34.06 -6.08
C PRO A 305 30.19 -34.74 -6.60
N THR A 306 30.22 -36.06 -6.48
CA THR A 306 31.24 -36.97 -7.02
C THR A 306 31.30 -36.93 -8.56
N THR A 307 32.49 -36.72 -9.13
CA THR A 307 32.82 -37.04 -10.53
C THR A 307 33.92 -38.11 -10.59
N PRO A 308 33.92 -38.97 -11.64
CA PRO A 308 34.63 -40.25 -11.62
C PRO A 308 36.12 -40.16 -11.97
N THR A 309 36.89 -41.00 -11.30
CA THR A 309 38.33 -41.25 -11.42
C THR A 309 38.79 -41.70 -12.81
N THR A 310 39.83 -41.07 -13.33
CA THR A 310 40.78 -41.66 -14.29
C THR A 310 42.20 -41.59 -13.70
N PRO A 311 43.00 -42.66 -13.72
CA PRO A 311 44.33 -42.66 -13.11
C PRO A 311 45.37 -42.17 -14.11
N THR A 312 46.19 -41.21 -13.71
CA THR A 312 47.42 -40.88 -14.44
C THR A 312 48.58 -40.79 -13.47
N THR A 313 49.57 -41.60 -13.79
CA THR A 313 50.87 -41.87 -13.16
C THR A 313 51.70 -40.63 -12.82
N GLU A 314 52.39 -40.75 -11.69
CA GLU A 314 53.46 -39.89 -11.15
C GLU A 314 54.55 -39.56 -12.19
N PRO A 315 55.26 -38.42 -11.98
CA PRO A 315 56.68 -38.60 -11.75
C PRO A 315 57.22 -37.83 -10.54
N THR A 316 58.21 -38.49 -9.95
CA THR A 316 59.02 -38.21 -8.76
C THR A 316 60.00 -37.04 -8.89
N THR A 317 60.14 -36.29 -7.77
CA THR A 317 61.37 -35.68 -7.19
C THR A 317 62.02 -34.45 -7.87
N PRO A 318 62.90 -33.68 -7.18
CA PRO A 318 63.23 -33.64 -5.75
C PRO A 318 63.16 -32.24 -5.09
N THR A 319 63.12 -32.29 -3.77
CA THR A 319 63.37 -31.23 -2.79
C THR A 319 64.73 -30.54 -2.95
N THR A 320 64.74 -29.21 -2.86
CA THR A 320 65.89 -28.43 -2.43
C THR A 320 65.40 -27.21 -1.63
N GLU A 321 65.48 -27.29 -0.30
CA GLU A 321 65.72 -26.10 0.52
C GLU A 321 67.17 -25.67 0.30
N PRO A 322 67.49 -24.36 0.33
CA PRO A 322 68.08 -23.89 1.59
C PRO A 322 67.82 -22.41 1.94
N THR A 323 67.70 -22.21 3.26
CA THR A 323 68.32 -21.15 4.08
C THR A 323 68.13 -19.67 3.69
N THR A 324 67.40 -18.99 4.58
CA THR A 324 67.47 -17.56 4.90
C THR A 324 68.90 -17.05 5.12
N PRO A 325 69.21 -15.82 4.66
CA PRO A 325 70.02 -14.90 5.44
C PRO A 325 69.23 -13.62 5.78
N THR A 326 69.20 -13.33 7.07
CA THR A 326 68.81 -12.08 7.68
C THR A 326 69.86 -11.02 7.37
N THR A 327 69.47 -9.91 6.77
CA THR A 327 70.26 -8.67 6.77
C THR A 327 69.34 -7.48 7.04
N GLU A 328 69.70 -6.73 8.07
CA GLU A 328 69.00 -5.56 8.61
C GLU A 328 68.91 -4.37 7.62
N PRO A 329 67.96 -3.44 7.83
CA PRO A 329 67.55 -2.47 6.82
C PRO A 329 68.46 -1.23 6.83
N THR A 330 68.98 -0.86 5.66
CA THR A 330 69.46 0.50 5.41
C THR A 330 68.45 1.21 4.53
N THR A 331 67.80 2.22 5.10
CA THR A 331 66.97 3.20 4.40
C THR A 331 67.82 4.08 3.49
N PRO A 332 67.41 4.25 2.22
CA PRO A 332 67.55 5.54 1.58
C PRO A 332 66.19 6.09 1.20
N THR A 333 65.90 7.25 1.77
CA THR A 333 64.85 8.18 1.37
C THR A 333 65.00 8.51 -0.11
N THR A 334 64.01 8.15 -0.93
CA THR A 334 63.86 8.71 -2.28
C THR A 334 62.39 8.84 -2.59
N GLU A 335 62.00 10.06 -2.92
CA GLU A 335 60.63 10.54 -3.13
C GLU A 335 59.88 9.70 -4.19
N PRO A 336 58.60 9.36 -3.98
CA PRO A 336 57.80 8.73 -5.02
C PRO A 336 57.43 9.80 -6.07
N THR A 337 58.08 9.73 -7.22
CA THR A 337 57.55 10.31 -8.45
C THR A 337 56.31 9.51 -8.87
N THR A 338 55.16 10.17 -8.84
CA THR A 338 53.87 9.68 -9.30
C THR A 338 53.93 9.39 -10.82
N PRO A 339 53.75 8.13 -11.29
CA PRO A 339 53.44 7.91 -12.68
C PRO A 339 51.98 8.32 -12.87
N THR A 340 51.78 9.46 -13.52
CA THR A 340 50.47 9.92 -13.97
C THR A 340 50.03 8.98 -15.10
N THR A 341 49.34 7.90 -14.76
CA THR A 341 48.59 7.09 -15.73
C THR A 341 47.38 7.91 -16.16
N GLN A 342 47.61 8.73 -17.18
CA GLN A 342 46.56 9.30 -18.00
C GLN A 342 45.69 8.13 -18.53
N PRO A 343 44.35 8.15 -18.41
CA PRO A 343 43.53 7.19 -19.13
C PRO A 343 43.68 7.50 -20.62
N THR A 344 44.44 6.67 -21.33
CA THR A 344 44.36 6.61 -22.77
C THR A 344 42.96 6.13 -23.12
N THR A 345 42.18 7.02 -23.73
CA THR A 345 41.00 6.70 -24.50
C THR A 345 41.34 5.51 -25.41
N PRO A 346 40.61 4.39 -25.37
CA PRO A 346 40.86 3.31 -26.31
C PRO A 346 40.48 3.82 -27.71
N THR A 347 41.50 4.10 -28.51
CA THR A 347 41.39 4.23 -29.95
C THR A 347 40.77 2.95 -30.51
N THR A 348 39.63 3.12 -31.17
CA THR A 348 38.85 2.16 -31.95
C THR A 348 39.66 0.96 -32.49
N PRO A 349 39.35 -0.28 -32.08
CA PRO A 349 39.73 -1.46 -32.85
C PRO A 349 38.99 -1.47 -34.20
N PRO A 350 39.65 -1.85 -35.31
CA PRO A 350 39.05 -1.83 -36.64
C PRO A 350 38.03 -2.96 -36.77
N GLY A 351 36.77 -2.66 -37.16
CA GLY A 351 35.83 -3.69 -37.64
C GLY A 351 34.36 -3.60 -37.17
N GLY A 352 33.99 -2.60 -36.36
CA GLY A 352 32.59 -2.43 -35.94
C GLY A 352 31.73 -1.75 -37.00
N ILE A 353 30.65 -2.41 -37.44
CA ILE A 353 29.60 -1.80 -38.27
C ILE A 353 28.56 -1.18 -37.33
N GLU A 354 28.40 0.14 -37.39
CA GLU A 354 27.27 0.81 -36.71
C GLU A 354 26.04 0.82 -37.63
N VAL A 355 24.91 0.34 -37.11
CA VAL A 355 23.62 0.31 -37.84
C VAL A 355 22.53 0.90 -36.97
N LYS A 356 21.76 1.83 -37.54
CA LYS A 356 20.58 2.42 -36.90
C LYS A 356 19.33 1.77 -37.44
N TYR A 357 18.40 1.42 -36.56
CA TYR A 357 17.11 0.88 -36.92
C TYR A 357 15.99 1.74 -36.35
N SER A 358 14.90 1.82 -37.09
CA SER A 358 13.58 2.12 -36.53
C SER A 358 13.00 0.85 -35.90
N VAL A 359 12.30 1.04 -34.77
CA VAL A 359 11.69 -0.05 -34.00
C VAL A 359 10.18 0.16 -33.98
N GLN A 360 9.43 -0.85 -34.40
CA GLN A 360 7.98 -0.81 -34.37
C GLN A 360 7.42 -2.21 -34.08
N GLY A 361 6.41 -2.30 -33.22
CA GLY A 361 5.85 -3.59 -32.86
C GLY A 361 4.84 -3.50 -31.73
N LYS A 362 4.71 -4.60 -30.99
CA LYS A 362 3.77 -4.73 -29.88
C LYS A 362 4.24 -5.79 -28.89
N SER A 363 3.77 -5.66 -27.66
CA SER A 363 3.84 -6.70 -26.64
C SER A 363 2.43 -7.12 -26.22
N VAL A 364 2.16 -8.42 -26.26
CA VAL A 364 0.92 -9.00 -25.74
C VAL A 364 1.14 -9.35 -24.27
N LEU A 365 0.43 -8.64 -23.40
CA LEU A 365 0.46 -8.78 -21.95
C LEU A 365 -0.54 -9.85 -21.53
N LYS A 366 -0.03 -11.01 -21.11
CA LYS A 366 -0.85 -12.21 -20.91
C LYS A 366 -1.89 -12.01 -19.80
N GLN A 367 -1.45 -11.56 -18.63
CA GLN A 367 -2.31 -11.40 -17.45
C GLN A 367 -3.36 -10.29 -17.63
N LEU A 368 -3.02 -9.23 -18.36
CA LEU A 368 -3.94 -8.13 -18.64
C LEU A 368 -4.89 -8.39 -19.80
N HIS A 369 -4.68 -9.47 -20.57
CA HIS A 369 -5.37 -9.72 -21.84
C HIS A 369 -5.34 -8.49 -22.77
N ALA A 370 -4.19 -7.81 -22.80
CA ALA A 370 -4.04 -6.51 -23.44
C ALA A 370 -2.82 -6.49 -24.36
N THR A 371 -2.79 -5.54 -25.28
CA THR A 371 -1.66 -5.32 -26.18
C THR A 371 -1.08 -3.93 -25.91
N LEU A 372 0.20 -3.88 -25.57
CA LEU A 372 0.99 -2.66 -25.47
C LEU A 372 1.65 -2.41 -26.84
N PRO A 373 1.24 -1.37 -27.58
CA PRO A 373 1.96 -0.96 -28.79
C PRO A 373 3.37 -0.49 -28.43
N LEU A 374 4.33 -0.73 -29.31
CA LEU A 374 5.73 -0.31 -29.14
C LEU A 374 6.19 0.49 -30.36
N GLY A 375 6.71 1.68 -30.09
CA GLY A 375 7.24 2.58 -31.10
C GLY A 375 6.22 3.55 -31.69
N PRO A 376 6.61 4.34 -32.70
CA PRO A 376 7.90 4.29 -33.37
C PRO A 376 9.07 4.70 -32.46
N GLY A 377 10.12 3.87 -32.40
CA GLY A 377 11.35 4.13 -31.63
C GLY A 377 12.62 3.88 -32.45
N THR A 378 13.78 3.90 -31.80
CA THR A 378 15.09 3.73 -32.45
C THR A 378 15.96 2.71 -31.73
N LEU A 379 16.77 1.97 -32.47
CA LEU A 379 17.79 1.06 -31.96
C LEU A 379 19.12 1.34 -32.67
N ASP A 380 20.12 1.78 -31.94
CA ASP A 380 21.47 1.99 -32.43
C ASP A 380 22.33 0.77 -32.07
N ALA A 381 22.76 0.00 -33.06
CA ALA A 381 23.53 -1.24 -32.86
C ALA A 381 24.97 -1.08 -33.36
N LYS A 382 25.92 -1.65 -32.63
CA LYS A 382 27.32 -1.80 -33.02
C LYS A 382 27.63 -3.28 -33.16
N LEU A 383 27.84 -3.73 -34.39
CA LEU A 383 28.12 -5.12 -34.73
C LEU A 383 29.62 -5.30 -34.98
N ASP A 384 30.25 -6.21 -34.26
CA ASP A 384 31.58 -6.72 -34.61
C ASP A 384 31.41 -7.79 -35.69
N ALA A 385 31.84 -7.47 -36.92
CA ALA A 385 31.69 -8.37 -38.06
C ALA A 385 32.52 -9.66 -37.97
N ALA A 386 33.61 -9.66 -37.18
CA ALA A 386 34.48 -10.81 -37.03
C ALA A 386 33.92 -11.82 -36.02
N SER A 387 33.41 -11.33 -34.88
CA SER A 387 32.86 -12.19 -33.83
C SER A 387 31.36 -12.45 -33.94
N GLY A 388 30.65 -11.66 -34.76
CA GLY A 388 29.19 -11.67 -34.85
C GLY A 388 28.50 -11.15 -33.58
N ARG A 389 29.25 -10.65 -32.60
CA ARG A 389 28.71 -10.06 -31.37
C ARG A 389 28.27 -8.62 -31.63
N PHE A 390 27.23 -8.19 -30.94
CA PHE A 390 26.81 -6.79 -31.00
C PHE A 390 26.38 -6.26 -29.64
N GLY A 391 26.53 -4.96 -29.49
CA GLY A 391 25.88 -4.15 -28.45
C GLY A 391 24.86 -3.22 -29.08
N ALA A 392 23.74 -2.95 -28.42
CA ALA A 392 22.74 -2.01 -28.92
C ALA A 392 22.09 -1.16 -27.82
N GLN A 393 21.70 0.05 -28.20
CA GLN A 393 20.96 0.98 -27.37
C GLN A 393 19.58 1.23 -27.99
N LEU A 394 18.54 1.02 -27.21
CA LEU A 394 17.14 1.16 -27.54
C LEU A 394 16.59 2.44 -26.91
N ALA A 395 15.85 3.21 -27.72
CA ALA A 395 15.03 4.32 -27.26
C ALA A 395 13.59 4.11 -27.75
N LEU A 396 12.66 3.98 -26.81
CA LEU A 396 11.24 3.86 -27.08
C LEU A 396 10.47 5.03 -26.48
N PRO A 397 9.45 5.56 -27.16
CA PRO A 397 8.53 6.51 -26.55
C PRO A 397 7.65 5.81 -25.51
N LYS A 398 7.03 6.60 -24.63
CA LYS A 398 5.96 6.11 -23.76
C LYS A 398 4.81 5.58 -24.61
N SER A 399 4.17 4.52 -24.15
CA SER A 399 3.06 3.88 -24.87
C SER A 399 1.90 3.61 -23.92
N ASP A 400 0.68 3.79 -24.42
CA ASP A 400 -0.53 3.55 -23.67
C ASP A 400 -1.05 2.13 -23.93
N VAL A 401 -1.45 1.44 -22.86
CA VAL A 401 -2.15 0.15 -22.92
C VAL A 401 -3.55 0.30 -22.36
N HIS A 402 -4.52 -0.25 -23.07
CA HIS A 402 -5.92 -0.32 -22.66
C HIS A 402 -6.26 -1.76 -22.28
N PHE A 403 -6.94 -1.92 -21.14
CA PHE A 403 -7.30 -3.23 -20.61
C PHE A 403 -8.61 -3.17 -19.82
N ARG A 404 -9.12 -4.33 -19.43
CA ARG A 404 -10.31 -4.45 -18.58
C ARG A 404 -9.95 -5.09 -17.25
N VAL A 405 -10.25 -4.42 -16.15
CA VAL A 405 -10.14 -4.97 -14.80
C VAL A 405 -11.41 -5.78 -14.50
N LEU A 406 -11.27 -7.00 -14.00
CA LEU A 406 -12.37 -7.95 -13.75
C LEU A 406 -13.27 -8.24 -14.97
N GLY A 407 -12.77 -8.03 -16.20
CA GLY A 407 -13.49 -8.32 -17.44
C GLY A 407 -14.47 -7.23 -17.92
N PHE A 408 -14.83 -6.24 -17.09
CA PHE A 408 -15.81 -5.22 -17.47
C PHE A 408 -15.39 -3.76 -17.19
N ILE A 409 -14.42 -3.51 -16.30
CA ILE A 409 -14.04 -2.15 -15.93
C ILE A 409 -12.95 -1.62 -16.89
N PRO A 410 -13.23 -0.62 -17.73
CA PRO A 410 -12.23 -0.05 -18.64
C PRO A 410 -11.15 0.70 -17.85
N ALA A 411 -9.91 0.30 -18.10
CA ALA A 411 -8.72 0.91 -17.52
C ALA A 411 -7.66 1.14 -18.60
N SER A 412 -6.75 2.07 -18.34
CA SER A 412 -5.61 2.32 -19.20
C SER A 412 -4.38 2.70 -18.39
N ALA A 413 -3.19 2.37 -18.90
CA ALA A 413 -1.93 2.77 -18.28
C ALA A 413 -0.95 3.31 -19.32
N THR A 414 -0.21 4.35 -18.94
CA THR A 414 0.91 4.88 -19.73
C THR A 414 2.22 4.27 -19.24
N VAL A 415 2.80 3.40 -20.07
CA VAL A 415 4.01 2.64 -19.79
C VAL A 415 5.22 3.35 -20.39
N LYS A 416 6.30 3.46 -19.61
CA LYS A 416 7.63 3.84 -20.08
C LYS A 416 8.55 2.63 -19.90
N LEU A 417 9.34 2.34 -20.92
CA LEU A 417 10.30 1.24 -20.92
C LEU A 417 11.70 1.85 -20.95
N ASP A 418 12.42 1.75 -19.83
CA ASP A 418 13.79 2.25 -19.71
C ASP A 418 14.76 1.08 -19.82
N GLN A 419 15.69 1.17 -20.76
CA GLN A 419 16.71 0.14 -20.94
C GLN A 419 17.73 0.18 -19.79
N VAL A 420 18.03 -0.99 -19.21
CA VAL A 420 19.03 -1.18 -18.16
C VAL A 420 20.25 -1.85 -18.77
N GLY A 421 21.34 -1.09 -18.93
CA GLY A 421 22.56 -1.57 -19.60
C GLY A 421 22.40 -1.75 -21.12
N ALA A 422 23.49 -2.04 -21.82
CA ALA A 422 23.43 -2.27 -23.27
C ALA A 422 22.77 -3.62 -23.59
N ILE A 423 21.94 -3.67 -24.65
CA ILE A 423 21.45 -4.94 -25.20
C ILE A 423 22.66 -5.63 -25.79
N THR A 424 22.91 -6.87 -25.40
CA THR A 424 24.02 -7.66 -25.94
C THR A 424 23.48 -8.90 -26.64
N GLY A 425 24.15 -9.28 -27.72
CA GLY A 425 23.71 -10.42 -28.51
C GLY A 425 24.72 -10.90 -29.52
N THR A 426 24.29 -11.92 -30.25
CA THR A 426 25.03 -12.54 -31.34
C THR A 426 24.14 -12.62 -32.58
N LEU A 427 24.77 -12.42 -33.73
CA LEU A 427 24.22 -12.72 -35.04
C LEU A 427 25.01 -13.90 -35.60
N THR A 428 24.37 -15.06 -35.71
CA THR A 428 25.01 -16.27 -36.22
C THR A 428 24.13 -16.84 -37.32
N ALA A 429 24.70 -17.04 -38.52
CA ALA A 429 23.98 -17.59 -39.68
C ALA A 429 22.65 -16.86 -40.00
N GLY A 430 22.62 -15.53 -39.86
CA GLY A 430 21.42 -14.74 -40.10
C GLY A 430 20.33 -14.92 -39.05
N ALA A 431 20.65 -15.45 -37.86
CA ALA A 431 19.75 -15.52 -36.72
C ALA A 431 20.31 -14.69 -35.56
N VAL A 432 19.45 -13.87 -34.96
CA VAL A 432 19.78 -13.04 -33.80
C VAL A 432 19.40 -13.77 -32.53
N LYS A 433 20.29 -13.77 -31.54
CA LYS A 433 20.00 -14.06 -30.13
C LYS A 433 20.55 -12.93 -29.28
N ALA A 434 19.69 -12.25 -28.54
CA ALA A 434 20.09 -11.15 -27.68
C ALA A 434 19.29 -11.16 -26.37
N ASN A 435 19.80 -10.46 -25.37
CA ASN A 435 19.07 -10.20 -24.14
C ASN A 435 19.00 -8.70 -23.89
N ALA A 436 17.79 -8.23 -23.56
CA ALA A 436 17.55 -6.88 -23.12
C ALA A 436 17.05 -6.91 -21.67
N GLN A 437 17.59 -6.03 -20.82
CA GLN A 437 17.02 -5.75 -19.50
C GLN A 437 16.29 -4.42 -19.56
N VAL A 438 15.04 -4.41 -19.11
CA VAL A 438 14.17 -3.23 -19.21
C VAL A 438 13.47 -3.00 -17.88
N ASP A 439 13.59 -1.80 -17.35
CA ASP A 439 12.75 -1.33 -16.26
C ASP A 439 11.40 -0.87 -16.82
N VAL A 440 10.33 -1.45 -16.29
CA VAL A 440 8.96 -1.14 -16.72
C VAL A 440 8.36 -0.15 -15.74
N GLN A 441 8.12 1.09 -16.19
CA GLN A 441 7.55 2.14 -15.37
C GLN A 441 6.12 2.46 -15.76
N LEU A 442 5.23 2.56 -14.78
CA LEU A 442 3.86 3.04 -14.98
C LEU A 442 3.79 4.51 -14.56
N THR A 443 3.73 5.39 -15.55
CA THR A 443 3.73 6.84 -15.30
C THR A 443 2.35 7.40 -15.01
N LYS A 444 1.31 6.70 -15.47
CA LYS A 444 -0.10 7.08 -15.28
C LYS A 444 -0.99 5.85 -15.37
N VAL A 445 -1.98 5.72 -14.49
CA VAL A 445 -3.04 4.70 -14.58
C VAL A 445 -4.38 5.39 -14.44
N ARG A 446 -5.33 5.04 -15.31
CA ARG A 446 -6.70 5.55 -15.34
C ARG A 446 -7.70 4.42 -15.25
N VAL A 447 -8.78 4.64 -14.51
CA VAL A 447 -9.95 3.76 -14.44
C VAL A 447 -11.19 4.60 -14.70
N PHE A 448 -12.05 4.19 -15.64
CA PHE A 448 -13.15 5.02 -16.15
C PHE A 448 -12.71 6.44 -16.58
N GLY A 449 -11.46 6.57 -17.08
CA GLY A 449 -10.87 7.85 -17.49
C GLY A 449 -10.27 8.70 -16.35
N PHE A 450 -10.59 8.40 -15.09
CA PHE A 450 -10.06 9.11 -13.92
C PHE A 450 -8.65 8.62 -13.55
N PRO A 451 -7.66 9.51 -13.38
CA PRO A 451 -6.31 9.11 -13.01
C PRO A 451 -6.26 8.65 -11.55
N ILE A 452 -5.98 7.36 -11.32
CA ILE A 452 -5.82 6.75 -9.98
C ILE A 452 -4.35 6.66 -9.57
N LEU A 453 -3.44 6.68 -10.55
CA LEU A 453 -2.00 6.71 -10.34
C LEU A 453 -1.41 7.78 -11.25
N SER A 454 -0.57 8.64 -10.68
CA SER A 454 0.27 9.57 -11.43
C SER A 454 1.59 9.74 -10.69
N SER A 455 2.51 8.80 -10.88
CA SER A 455 3.82 8.80 -10.24
C SER A 455 4.93 8.43 -11.22
N LYS A 456 6.13 8.96 -10.98
CA LYS A 456 7.36 8.52 -11.66
C LYS A 456 8.07 7.38 -10.91
N SER A 457 7.63 7.07 -9.68
CA SER A 457 8.26 6.05 -8.83
C SER A 457 7.69 4.64 -9.03
N CYS A 458 6.60 4.47 -9.78
CA CYS A 458 5.96 3.18 -9.97
C CYS A 458 6.68 2.40 -11.07
N HIS A 459 7.48 1.40 -10.67
CA HIS A 459 8.37 0.65 -11.56
C HIS A 459 8.57 -0.80 -11.10
N THR A 460 9.21 -1.61 -11.92
CA THR A 460 9.52 -3.01 -11.57
C THR A 460 10.62 -3.08 -10.52
N VAL A 461 10.48 -3.95 -9.51
CA VAL A 461 11.48 -4.15 -8.43
C VAL A 461 12.85 -4.56 -8.99
N LYS A 462 12.85 -5.32 -10.07
CA LYS A 462 14.04 -5.71 -10.83
C LYS A 462 13.77 -5.53 -12.32
N PRO A 463 14.80 -5.30 -13.15
CA PRO A 463 14.63 -5.24 -14.59
C PRO A 463 14.01 -6.53 -15.14
N ALA A 464 13.13 -6.40 -16.12
CA ALA A 464 12.57 -7.53 -16.85
C ALA A 464 13.59 -8.06 -17.86
N ASP A 465 13.91 -9.35 -17.79
CA ASP A 465 14.76 -10.03 -18.76
C ASP A 465 13.95 -10.39 -20.02
N VAL A 466 14.36 -9.85 -21.16
CA VAL A 466 13.68 -10.00 -22.45
C VAL A 466 14.63 -10.69 -23.45
N PRO A 467 14.55 -12.02 -23.59
CA PRO A 467 15.36 -12.78 -24.55
C PRO A 467 14.81 -12.62 -25.96
N LEU A 468 15.49 -11.84 -26.78
CA LEU A 468 15.13 -11.53 -28.16
C LEU A 468 15.72 -12.58 -29.11
N VAL A 469 14.88 -13.12 -29.99
CA VAL A 469 15.28 -14.04 -31.05
C VAL A 469 14.69 -13.67 -32.40
N SER A 470 15.45 -13.84 -33.48
CA SER A 470 14.91 -13.79 -34.85
C SER A 470 14.76 -15.20 -35.43
N ALA A 471 13.88 -15.34 -36.42
CA ALA A 471 13.99 -16.48 -37.34
C ALA A 471 15.29 -16.36 -38.16
N PRO A 472 15.79 -17.47 -38.75
CA PRO A 472 16.85 -17.41 -39.75
C PRO A 472 16.48 -16.49 -40.91
N GLY A 473 17.43 -15.67 -41.38
CA GLY A 473 17.21 -14.69 -42.47
C GLY A 473 17.15 -13.23 -42.02
N PHE A 474 17.54 -12.92 -40.79
CA PHE A 474 17.79 -11.55 -40.35
C PHE A 474 18.98 -10.94 -41.12
N ASP A 475 18.75 -9.80 -41.78
CA ASP A 475 19.75 -9.09 -42.57
C ASP A 475 20.15 -7.80 -41.82
N PRO A 476 21.39 -7.67 -41.30
CA PRO A 476 21.84 -6.48 -40.57
C PRO A 476 21.77 -5.18 -41.37
N LEU A 477 21.69 -5.26 -42.70
CA LEU A 477 21.61 -4.09 -43.56
C LEU A 477 20.17 -3.74 -43.95
N LYS A 478 19.17 -4.51 -43.53
CA LYS A 478 17.74 -4.21 -43.75
C LYS A 478 16.94 -4.22 -42.46
N GLY A 479 17.35 -5.03 -41.49
CA GLY A 479 16.63 -5.36 -40.28
C GLY A 479 15.86 -6.67 -40.42
N GLY A 480 14.86 -6.86 -39.56
CA GLY A 480 14.08 -8.07 -39.50
C GLY A 480 13.21 -8.15 -38.25
N ARG A 481 12.40 -9.21 -38.17
CA ARG A 481 11.49 -9.45 -37.06
C ARG A 481 12.20 -10.14 -35.90
N LEU A 482 12.00 -9.61 -34.71
CA LEU A 482 12.43 -10.17 -33.43
C LEU A 482 11.21 -10.51 -32.58
N THR A 483 11.31 -11.61 -31.86
CA THR A 483 10.28 -12.05 -30.91
C THR A 483 10.91 -12.38 -29.57
N ALA A 484 10.11 -12.30 -28.51
CA ALA A 484 10.51 -12.77 -27.19
C ALA A 484 9.30 -13.33 -26.44
N THR A 485 9.56 -14.24 -25.51
CA THR A 485 8.63 -14.53 -24.41
C THR A 485 9.33 -14.12 -23.11
N TYR A 486 8.67 -13.29 -22.30
CA TYR A 486 9.27 -12.70 -21.11
C TYR A 486 8.29 -12.63 -19.94
N GLY A 487 8.84 -12.47 -18.74
CA GLY A 487 8.09 -12.23 -17.52
C GLY A 487 8.14 -10.77 -17.11
N ILE A 488 7.04 -10.26 -16.56
CA ILE A 488 7.02 -8.96 -15.89
C ILE A 488 7.25 -9.20 -14.40
N PRO A 489 8.34 -8.65 -13.82
CA PRO A 489 8.57 -8.71 -12.38
C PRO A 489 7.53 -7.94 -11.58
N GLN A 490 7.53 -8.13 -10.27
CA GLN A 490 6.68 -7.37 -9.36
C GLN A 490 6.97 -5.87 -9.45
N PHE A 491 5.94 -5.05 -9.20
CA PHE A 491 6.07 -3.60 -9.16
C PHE A 491 6.33 -3.11 -7.74
N THR A 492 6.96 -1.95 -7.64
CA THR A 492 7.19 -1.18 -6.41
C THR A 492 7.00 0.32 -6.69
N GLY A 493 6.82 1.10 -5.62
CA GLY A 493 6.68 2.55 -5.69
C GLY A 493 5.38 3.03 -6.35
N CYS A 494 4.35 2.18 -6.42
CA CYS A 494 3.03 2.51 -6.97
C CYS A 494 2.01 2.95 -5.90
N GLY A 495 2.47 3.19 -4.67
CA GLY A 495 1.60 3.49 -3.53
C GLY A 495 0.64 2.35 -3.21
N PHE A 496 -0.59 2.69 -2.84
CA PHE A 496 -1.65 1.73 -2.50
C PHE A 496 -2.03 0.75 -3.62
N LEU A 497 -1.64 1.06 -4.87
CA LEU A 497 -1.92 0.22 -6.03
C LEU A 497 -0.82 -0.83 -6.27
N THR A 498 0.27 -0.84 -5.51
CA THR A 498 1.43 -1.73 -5.77
C THR A 498 1.04 -3.20 -5.79
N GLY A 499 0.30 -3.66 -4.78
CA GLY A 499 -0.17 -5.05 -4.71
C GLY A 499 -1.15 -5.39 -5.84
N LEU A 500 -2.12 -4.51 -6.10
CA LEU A 500 -3.10 -4.70 -7.17
C LEU A 500 -2.44 -4.74 -8.55
N ILE A 501 -1.57 -3.77 -8.85
CA ILE A 501 -0.82 -3.69 -10.11
C ILE A 501 0.04 -4.94 -10.27
N THR A 502 0.78 -5.33 -9.24
CA THR A 502 1.59 -6.55 -9.27
C THR A 502 0.72 -7.77 -9.56
N GLY A 503 -0.40 -7.93 -8.86
CA GLY A 503 -1.30 -9.07 -9.02
C GLY A 503 -1.91 -9.20 -10.42
N ILE A 504 -2.21 -8.08 -11.09
CA ILE A 504 -2.84 -8.11 -12.43
C ILE A 504 -1.85 -8.02 -13.59
N THR A 505 -0.59 -7.67 -13.35
CA THR A 505 0.41 -7.45 -14.42
C THR A 505 1.60 -8.40 -14.37
N SER A 506 2.02 -8.81 -13.17
CA SER A 506 3.25 -9.57 -12.99
C SER A 506 3.05 -11.04 -13.35
N GLY A 507 4.10 -11.65 -13.88
CA GLY A 507 4.11 -13.07 -14.24
C GLY A 507 4.68 -13.34 -15.63
N PRO A 508 4.88 -14.63 -15.95
CA PRO A 508 5.49 -15.09 -17.19
C PRO A 508 4.51 -15.10 -18.37
N GLY A 509 5.07 -15.28 -19.57
CA GLY A 509 4.29 -15.61 -20.77
C GLY A 509 3.83 -14.42 -21.60
N ASN A 510 4.35 -13.23 -21.33
CA ASN A 510 4.15 -12.06 -22.20
C ASN A 510 4.91 -12.28 -23.51
N LYS A 511 4.30 -11.93 -24.64
CA LYS A 511 4.87 -12.18 -25.97
C LYS A 511 5.20 -10.86 -26.65
N LEU A 512 6.46 -10.66 -26.98
CA LEU A 512 6.96 -9.52 -27.71
C LEU A 512 7.10 -9.86 -29.19
N ASP A 513 6.69 -8.91 -30.04
CA ASP A 513 6.84 -8.98 -31.50
C ASP A 513 7.21 -7.59 -32.01
N VAL A 514 8.45 -7.45 -32.48
CA VAL A 514 8.98 -6.17 -32.99
C VAL A 514 9.69 -6.37 -34.32
N THR A 515 9.56 -5.38 -35.19
CA THR A 515 10.27 -5.31 -36.46
C THR A 515 11.30 -4.20 -36.38
N LEU A 516 12.53 -4.54 -36.73
CA LEU A 516 13.60 -3.60 -36.96
C LEU A 516 13.66 -3.28 -38.45
N THR A 517 13.65 -2.01 -38.81
CA THR A 517 13.86 -1.56 -40.19
C THR A 517 15.02 -0.57 -40.22
N LYS A 518 16.06 -0.86 -41.00
CA LYS A 518 17.24 0.01 -41.09
C LYS A 518 16.82 1.44 -41.46
N LYS A 519 17.41 2.41 -40.76
CA LYS A 519 17.18 3.84 -40.94
C LYS A 519 18.26 4.48 -41.79
#